data_AF-A0A1L0D839-F1
#
_entry.id   AF-A0A1L0D839-F1
#
_cell.length_a   1.000
_cell.length_b   1.000
_cell.length_c   1.000
_cell.angle_alpha   90.00
_cell.angle_beta   90.00
_cell.angle_gamma   90.00
#
_symmetry.space_group_name_H-M   'P 1'
#
loop_
_entity.id
_entity.type
_entity.pdbx_description
1 polymer ?
#
loop_
_entity_poly.entity_id
_entity_poly.type
_entity_poly.pdbx_seq_one_letter_code
_entity_poly.pdbx_strand_id
1 'polypeptide(L)'
;MDQIRRFARVAIANGIDVHSHVIVETSRLGGYGLVAQSAIQEDTVVLRIPQKCTLDLSTLLELANAMKNTDTTGKVAKVINTTLTIGSSFTETAVVRNYIWSMRILQQMRKPGLLEADRKAFIDQYLDILATTNILDVDEHNDSSDSLVQSHIREKRKVAAEYQELLENLPEVQPFLSFEEAFQLHKAVKSRVLEIPHAIEKFVKQAEEDDEDEEEEEGEDFTTNVTLVPILDFANHAEERNAVFDVDRETNDVILRLDKDVAVGDEICISYLPTKAFDMFFRTYGFVPDSTGFFKWKIPHLSEVVSEYTEVKGENYEYIAKWLHIYPYLTVIRGKDGKIWLDLSDFKLPLLLIRGLHYNADWALKVDSDELSHMYQGTIEEIVEEMRKQEDHSDVVYGPETVYGVTWNGQEVSISSLIEQALEASEDAVNDLIKAAIPVIRSAIAKGLQEDEATIHGSDNTALADYYAFKRALLERVSEFEFDDYMQMIEGVYDIEEE
;
A
#
# COMPACT_ATOMS: atom_id res chain seq x y z
N MET A 1 -0.52 18.06 -22.11
CA MET A 1 0.75 18.65 -22.60
C MET A 1 0.92 20.13 -22.28
N ASP A 2 0.03 21.04 -22.71
CA ASP A 2 0.22 22.49 -22.48
C ASP A 2 0.29 22.88 -21.00
N GLN A 3 -0.54 22.25 -20.16
CA GLN A 3 -0.55 22.46 -18.71
C GLN A 3 0.79 22.10 -18.04
N ILE A 4 1.39 20.98 -18.41
CA ILE A 4 2.68 20.52 -17.86
C ILE A 4 3.82 21.41 -18.32
N ARG A 5 3.85 21.77 -19.60
CA ARG A 5 4.85 22.71 -20.11
C ARG A 5 4.76 24.06 -19.40
N ARG A 6 3.54 24.50 -19.06
CA ARG A 6 3.32 25.70 -18.26
C ARG A 6 3.83 25.52 -16.83
N PHE A 7 3.50 24.39 -16.20
CA PHE A 7 3.95 24.06 -14.85
C PHE A 7 5.47 24.00 -14.75
N ALA A 8 6.15 23.29 -15.66
CA ALA A 8 7.61 23.20 -15.69
C ALA A 8 8.30 24.57 -15.79
N ARG A 9 7.76 25.50 -16.58
CA ARG A 9 8.29 26.88 -16.65
C ARG A 9 8.14 27.62 -15.32
N VAL A 10 7.01 27.42 -14.63
CA VAL A 10 6.76 28.06 -13.34
C VAL A 10 7.58 27.42 -12.21
N ALA A 11 7.80 26.11 -12.27
CA ALA A 11 8.74 25.39 -11.42
C ALA A 11 10.15 25.99 -11.53
N ILE A 12 10.66 26.15 -12.76
CA ILE A 12 11.97 26.78 -13.02
C ILE A 12 12.01 28.22 -12.49
N ALA A 13 10.96 29.01 -12.68
CA ALA A 13 10.88 30.37 -12.15
C ALA A 13 10.89 30.42 -10.60
N ASN A 14 10.54 29.33 -9.92
CA ASN A 14 10.60 29.21 -8.46
C ASN A 14 11.93 28.64 -7.93
N GLY A 15 12.87 28.35 -8.83
CA GLY A 15 14.22 27.89 -8.49
C GLY A 15 14.46 26.39 -8.62
N ILE A 16 13.50 25.62 -9.16
CA ILE A 16 13.74 24.22 -9.52
C ILE A 16 14.68 24.19 -10.73
N ASP A 17 15.84 23.55 -10.58
CA ASP A 17 16.79 23.36 -11.67
C ASP A 17 16.53 22.01 -12.34
N VAL A 18 16.22 22.06 -13.64
CA VAL A 18 16.00 20.88 -14.47
C VAL A 18 17.11 20.88 -15.52
N HIS A 19 17.84 19.77 -15.60
CA HIS A 19 18.92 19.65 -16.57
C HIS A 19 18.43 19.93 -17.99
N SER A 20 19.18 20.73 -18.75
CA SER A 20 18.75 21.28 -20.05
C SER A 20 18.38 20.24 -21.12
N HIS A 21 18.77 18.98 -20.89
CA HIS A 21 18.47 17.84 -21.74
C HIS A 21 17.43 16.90 -21.14
N VAL A 22 16.66 17.32 -20.15
CA VAL A 22 15.55 16.55 -19.58
C VAL A 22 14.25 17.32 -19.79
N ILE A 23 13.21 16.61 -20.24
CA ILE A 23 11.87 17.17 -20.41
C ILE A 23 10.83 16.29 -19.74
N VAL A 24 9.69 16.89 -19.39
CA VAL A 24 8.48 16.12 -19.01
C VAL A 24 7.62 15.89 -20.25
N GLU A 25 7.35 14.64 -20.59
CA GLU A 25 6.50 14.26 -21.71
C GLU A 25 5.66 13.02 -21.43
N THR A 26 4.81 12.61 -22.37
CA THR A 26 3.99 11.40 -22.22
C THR A 26 4.88 10.17 -22.18
N SER A 27 4.73 9.38 -21.12
CA SER A 27 5.54 8.19 -20.88
C SER A 27 4.98 6.96 -21.59
N ARG A 28 5.87 6.02 -21.95
CA ARG A 28 5.49 4.67 -22.40
C ARG A 28 5.07 3.77 -21.24
N LEU A 29 5.50 4.09 -20.03
CA LEU A 29 5.14 3.41 -18.78
C LEU A 29 3.79 3.90 -18.22
N GLY A 30 3.19 4.91 -18.85
CA GLY A 30 1.89 5.47 -18.49
C GLY A 30 1.98 6.92 -18.00
N GLY A 31 0.96 7.72 -18.30
CA GLY A 31 0.91 9.12 -17.86
C GLY A 31 2.06 9.97 -18.41
N TYR A 32 2.83 10.59 -17.52
CA TYR A 32 3.96 11.46 -17.87
C TYR A 32 5.25 10.95 -17.25
N GLY A 33 6.38 11.24 -17.89
CA GLY A 33 7.71 10.77 -17.55
C GLY A 33 8.77 11.86 -17.73
N LEU A 34 9.92 11.69 -17.07
CA LEU A 34 11.14 12.47 -17.32
C LEU A 34 11.93 11.79 -18.44
N VAL A 35 12.16 12.47 -19.57
CA VAL A 35 12.82 11.86 -20.75
C VAL A 35 14.05 12.66 -21.16
N ALA A 36 15.14 11.93 -21.42
CA ALA A 36 16.40 12.50 -21.88
C ALA A 36 16.33 12.90 -23.38
N GLN A 37 16.67 14.15 -23.68
CA GLN A 37 16.75 14.72 -25.04
C GLN A 37 18.16 14.62 -25.65
N SER A 38 19.15 14.28 -24.83
CA SER A 38 20.51 13.94 -25.26
C SER A 38 21.05 12.83 -24.35
N ALA A 39 22.19 12.24 -24.70
CA ALA A 39 22.85 11.30 -23.81
C ALA A 39 23.36 12.05 -22.57
N ILE A 40 23.08 11.52 -21.39
CA ILE A 40 23.48 12.11 -20.10
C ILE A 40 24.30 11.06 -19.35
N GLN A 41 25.43 11.49 -18.80
CA GLN A 41 26.36 10.60 -18.12
C GLN A 41 25.87 10.24 -16.71
N GLU A 42 26.26 9.05 -16.25
CA GLU A 42 26.22 8.66 -14.84
C GLU A 42 26.74 9.78 -13.92
N ASP A 43 26.23 9.81 -12.68
CA ASP A 43 26.51 10.82 -11.67
C ASP A 43 26.01 12.24 -11.96
N THR A 44 25.41 12.49 -13.12
CA THR A 44 24.82 13.79 -13.42
C THR A 44 23.58 14.04 -12.55
N VAL A 45 23.54 15.17 -11.84
CA VAL A 45 22.32 15.67 -11.19
C VAL A 45 21.41 16.25 -12.26
N VAL A 46 20.29 15.58 -12.51
CA VAL A 46 19.34 15.92 -13.56
C VAL A 46 18.18 16.80 -13.07
N LEU A 47 17.97 16.84 -11.76
CA LEU A 47 16.95 17.65 -11.10
C LEU A 47 17.46 18.10 -9.74
N ARG A 48 17.24 19.37 -9.39
CA ARG A 48 17.46 19.91 -8.05
C ARG A 48 16.26 20.76 -7.66
N ILE A 49 15.63 20.42 -6.55
CA ILE A 49 14.39 21.01 -6.07
C ILE A 49 14.65 21.65 -4.71
N PRO A 50 14.56 22.98 -4.60
CA PRO A 50 14.70 23.66 -3.33
C PRO A 50 13.69 23.16 -2.31
N GLN A 51 14.08 23.05 -1.04
CA GLN A 51 13.19 22.60 0.05
C GLN A 51 11.87 23.40 0.09
N LYS A 52 11.92 24.72 -0.14
CA LYS A 52 10.71 25.58 -0.20
C LYS A 52 9.68 25.19 -1.28
N CYS A 53 10.07 24.35 -2.24
CA CYS A 53 9.25 23.86 -3.34
C CYS A 53 8.71 22.45 -3.10
N THR A 54 9.17 21.73 -2.07
CA THR A 54 8.55 20.47 -1.62
C THR A 54 7.29 20.77 -0.81
N LEU A 55 6.41 19.77 -0.67
CA LEU A 55 5.20 19.85 0.15
C LEU A 55 5.14 18.66 1.11
N ASP A 56 5.83 18.81 2.23
CA ASP A 56 5.79 17.99 3.43
C ASP A 56 5.04 18.74 4.56
N LEU A 57 4.95 18.13 5.73
CA LEU A 57 4.30 18.72 6.91
C LEU A 57 4.85 20.12 7.26
N SER A 58 6.16 20.32 7.18
CA SER A 58 6.82 21.56 7.57
C SER A 58 6.53 22.69 6.58
N THR A 59 6.81 22.44 5.30
CA THR A 59 6.60 23.39 4.20
C THR A 59 5.12 23.71 4.00
N LEU A 60 4.22 22.74 4.18
CA LEU A 60 2.76 22.97 4.15
C LEU A 60 2.28 23.81 5.34
N LEU A 61 2.85 23.61 6.53
CA LEU A 61 2.55 24.44 7.70
C LEU A 61 3.03 25.89 7.50
N GLU A 62 4.24 26.08 6.96
CA GLU A 62 4.75 27.41 6.60
C GLU A 62 3.85 28.10 5.57
N LEU A 63 3.47 27.40 4.50
CA LEU A 63 2.53 27.89 3.49
C LEU A 63 1.19 28.27 4.11
N ALA A 64 0.64 27.41 4.97
CA ALA A 64 -0.60 27.67 5.67
C ALA A 64 -0.52 28.92 6.55
N ASN A 65 0.58 29.09 7.30
CA ASN A 65 0.80 30.26 8.14
C ASN A 65 0.96 31.54 7.31
N ALA A 66 1.69 31.48 6.19
CA ALA A 66 1.80 32.60 5.26
C ALA A 66 0.43 33.04 4.71
N MET A 67 -0.42 32.08 4.30
CA MET A 67 -1.78 32.38 3.83
C MET A 67 -2.69 32.91 4.95
N LYS A 68 -2.56 32.40 6.19
CA LYS A 68 -3.33 32.87 7.35
C LYS A 68 -2.95 34.31 7.71
N ASN A 69 -1.67 34.64 7.70
CA ASN A 69 -1.16 35.97 8.05
C ASN A 69 -1.58 37.06 7.06
N THR A 70 -1.82 36.69 5.79
CA THR A 70 -2.31 37.63 4.77
C THR A 70 -3.83 37.80 4.78
N ASP A 71 -4.59 36.85 5.34
CA ASP A 71 -6.06 36.87 5.36
C ASP A 71 -6.62 37.60 6.58
N THR A 72 -7.08 38.84 6.38
CA THR A 72 -7.75 39.63 7.42
C THR A 72 -9.15 39.15 7.77
N THR A 73 -9.73 38.24 6.97
CA THR A 73 -11.12 37.78 7.17
C THR A 73 -11.24 36.57 8.09
N GLY A 74 -10.12 35.91 8.43
CA GLY A 74 -10.09 34.67 9.22
C GLY A 74 -10.64 33.43 8.50
N LYS A 75 -11.11 33.55 7.25
CA LYS A 75 -11.67 32.42 6.49
C LYS A 75 -10.61 31.40 6.11
N VAL A 76 -9.39 31.83 5.79
CA VAL A 76 -8.27 30.91 5.48
C VAL A 76 -7.95 30.04 6.68
N ALA A 77 -7.86 30.65 7.87
CA ALA A 77 -7.64 29.91 9.10
C ALA A 77 -8.76 28.91 9.37
N LYS A 78 -10.03 29.32 9.14
CA LYS A 78 -11.19 28.44 9.28
C LYS A 78 -11.11 27.22 8.35
N VAL A 79 -10.90 27.43 7.05
CA VAL A 79 -10.80 26.33 6.05
C VAL A 79 -9.68 25.36 6.41
N ILE A 80 -8.47 25.86 6.64
CA ILE A 80 -7.31 25.01 6.92
C ILE A 80 -7.50 24.23 8.21
N ASN A 81 -7.86 24.91 9.31
CA ASN A 81 -7.98 24.25 10.60
C ASN A 81 -9.10 23.21 10.61
N THR A 82 -10.26 23.52 10.02
CA THR A 82 -11.36 22.55 9.93
C THR A 82 -10.99 21.35 9.07
N THR A 83 -10.32 21.55 7.94
CA THR A 83 -9.93 20.41 7.08
C THR A 83 -8.89 19.52 7.77
N LEU A 84 -7.97 20.08 8.55
CA LEU A 84 -6.95 19.32 9.29
C LEU A 84 -7.51 18.50 10.45
N THR A 85 -8.69 18.86 11.00
CA THR A 85 -9.30 18.15 12.14
C THR A 85 -10.19 16.97 11.74
N ILE A 86 -10.35 16.71 10.45
CA ILE A 86 -11.26 15.68 9.93
C ILE A 86 -10.60 14.30 9.92
N GLY A 87 -11.43 13.28 10.18
CA GLY A 87 -11.04 11.88 10.12
C GLY A 87 -10.52 11.37 11.47
N SER A 88 -10.62 10.05 11.65
CA SER A 88 -10.24 9.36 12.89
C SER A 88 -8.78 8.87 12.90
N SER A 89 -8.09 8.89 11.77
CA SER A 89 -6.70 8.42 11.64
C SER A 89 -5.78 9.50 11.07
N PHE A 90 -4.77 9.90 11.83
CA PHE A 90 -3.77 10.89 11.42
C PHE A 90 -2.51 10.19 10.91
N THR A 91 -2.55 9.67 9.68
CA THR A 91 -1.30 9.33 8.97
C THR A 91 -0.72 10.60 8.33
N GLU A 92 0.59 10.67 8.12
CA GLU A 92 1.21 11.83 7.48
C GLU A 92 0.61 12.10 6.10
N THR A 93 0.39 11.05 5.30
CA THR A 93 -0.30 11.16 4.00
C THR A 93 -1.69 11.77 4.11
N ALA A 94 -2.46 11.41 5.15
CA ALA A 94 -3.79 11.99 5.38
C ALA A 94 -3.70 13.48 5.73
N VAL A 95 -2.70 13.89 6.50
CA VAL A 95 -2.45 15.29 6.84
C VAL A 95 -2.03 16.10 5.61
N VAL A 96 -1.08 15.60 4.81
CA VAL A 96 -0.69 16.21 3.52
C VAL A 96 -1.92 16.38 2.63
N ARG A 97 -2.73 15.32 2.48
CA ARG A 97 -3.98 15.35 1.73
C ARG A 97 -4.96 16.41 2.25
N ASN A 98 -5.11 16.58 3.55
CA ASN A 98 -5.98 17.60 4.15
C ASN A 98 -5.50 19.03 3.86
N TYR A 99 -4.17 19.26 3.84
CA TYR A 99 -3.62 20.52 3.36
C TYR A 99 -3.94 20.77 1.88
N ILE A 100 -3.77 19.75 1.03
CA ILE A 100 -4.07 19.86 -0.41
C ILE A 100 -5.55 20.17 -0.65
N TRP A 101 -6.47 19.53 0.06
CA TRP A 101 -7.91 19.88 0.02
C TRP A 101 -8.14 21.34 0.42
N SER A 102 -7.54 21.78 1.51
CA SER A 102 -7.64 23.17 1.98
C SER A 102 -7.16 24.16 0.91
N MET A 103 -6.00 23.90 0.32
CA MET A 103 -5.43 24.76 -0.72
C MET A 103 -6.29 24.77 -1.98
N ARG A 104 -6.86 23.62 -2.38
CA ARG A 104 -7.79 23.55 -3.52
C ARG A 104 -9.05 24.38 -3.30
N ILE A 105 -9.67 24.25 -2.12
CA ILE A 105 -10.83 25.06 -1.74
C ILE A 105 -10.48 26.55 -1.85
N LEU A 106 -9.35 26.96 -1.27
CA LEU A 106 -8.92 28.36 -1.28
C LEU A 106 -8.59 28.88 -2.69
N GLN A 107 -8.03 28.03 -3.56
CA GLN A 107 -7.79 28.33 -4.97
C GLN A 107 -9.13 28.61 -5.69
N GLN A 108 -10.15 27.76 -5.48
CA GLN A 108 -11.48 27.90 -6.11
C GLN A 108 -12.29 29.06 -5.54
N MET A 109 -12.09 29.41 -4.27
CA MET A 109 -12.66 30.64 -3.68
C MET A 109 -12.09 31.93 -4.29
N ARG A 110 -11.05 31.83 -5.15
CA ARG A 110 -10.44 32.93 -5.91
C ARG A 110 -10.05 34.12 -5.06
N LYS A 111 -9.52 33.91 -3.84
CA LYS A 111 -9.00 35.01 -3.04
C LYS A 111 -7.69 35.54 -3.65
N PRO A 112 -7.67 36.77 -4.21
CA PRO A 112 -6.43 37.35 -4.68
C PRO A 112 -5.51 37.69 -3.50
N GLY A 113 -4.19 37.52 -3.67
CA GLY A 113 -3.17 38.03 -2.74
C GLY A 113 -2.83 37.16 -1.51
N LEU A 114 -3.23 35.88 -1.47
CA LEU A 114 -2.90 34.99 -0.34
C LEU A 114 -1.42 34.57 -0.27
N LEU A 115 -0.72 34.62 -1.40
CA LEU A 115 0.70 34.30 -1.54
C LEU A 115 1.32 35.27 -2.55
N GLU A 116 2.66 35.37 -2.53
CA GLU A 116 3.43 36.03 -3.59
C GLU A 116 3.05 35.46 -4.96
N ALA A 117 3.04 36.29 -6.00
CA ALA A 117 2.48 35.92 -7.31
C ALA A 117 3.12 34.65 -7.88
N ASP A 118 4.45 34.52 -7.79
CA ASP A 118 5.18 33.38 -8.34
C ASP A 118 4.97 32.10 -7.52
N ARG A 119 5.01 32.20 -6.18
CA ARG A 119 4.73 31.07 -5.28
C ARG A 119 3.29 30.60 -5.39
N LYS A 120 2.33 31.54 -5.52
CA LYS A 120 0.93 31.24 -5.80
C LYS A 120 0.77 30.52 -7.13
N ALA A 121 1.40 31.02 -8.19
CA ALA A 121 1.30 30.43 -9.52
C ALA A 121 1.89 29.00 -9.57
N PHE A 122 2.93 28.73 -8.78
CA PHE A 122 3.51 27.39 -8.63
C PHE A 122 2.53 26.43 -7.96
N ILE A 123 2.04 26.77 -6.76
CA ILE A 123 1.10 25.93 -6.02
C ILE A 123 -0.19 25.70 -6.81
N ASP A 124 -0.80 26.76 -7.36
CA ASP A 124 -2.03 26.65 -8.15
C ASP A 124 -1.88 25.68 -9.32
N GLN A 125 -0.75 25.75 -10.05
CA GLN A 125 -0.52 24.87 -11.18
C GLN A 125 -0.24 23.44 -10.76
N TYR A 126 0.47 23.23 -9.65
CA TYR A 126 0.68 21.89 -9.13
C TYR A 126 -0.63 21.26 -8.63
N LEU A 127 -1.52 22.02 -7.97
CA LEU A 127 -2.86 21.56 -7.62
C LEU A 127 -3.67 21.16 -8.86
N ASP A 128 -3.57 21.91 -9.96
CA ASP A 128 -4.22 21.53 -11.21
C ASP A 128 -3.63 20.24 -11.81
N ILE A 129 -2.33 19.97 -11.61
CA ILE A 129 -1.70 18.69 -12.00
C ILE A 129 -2.25 17.54 -11.15
N LEU A 130 -2.34 17.70 -9.82
CA LEU A 130 -2.91 16.69 -8.93
C LEU A 130 -4.38 16.39 -9.28
N ALA A 131 -5.17 17.44 -9.58
CA ALA A 131 -6.57 17.32 -9.98
C ALA A 131 -6.78 16.63 -11.34
N THR A 132 -5.73 16.46 -12.14
CA THR A 132 -5.78 15.81 -13.47
C THR A 132 -4.89 14.58 -13.57
N THR A 133 -4.31 14.15 -12.45
CA THR A 133 -3.48 12.94 -12.37
C THR A 133 -4.34 11.71 -12.67
N ASN A 134 -3.84 10.78 -13.48
CA ASN A 134 -4.54 9.52 -13.70
C ASN A 134 -4.60 8.73 -12.39
N ILE A 135 -5.79 8.28 -11.99
CA ILE A 135 -6.00 7.54 -10.75
C ILE A 135 -6.82 6.28 -11.01
N LEU A 136 -6.59 5.26 -10.19
CA LEU A 136 -7.51 4.14 -10.09
C LEU A 136 -8.73 4.57 -9.26
N ASP A 137 -9.87 4.76 -9.92
CA ASP A 137 -11.18 4.93 -9.28
C ASP A 137 -12.06 3.70 -9.51
N VAL A 138 -12.43 3.04 -8.41
CA VAL A 138 -13.31 1.88 -8.40
C VAL A 138 -14.70 2.33 -7.93
N ASP A 139 -15.75 1.88 -8.60
CA ASP A 139 -17.13 2.15 -8.19
C ASP A 139 -17.37 1.60 -6.78
N GLU A 140 -17.97 2.41 -5.90
CA GLU A 140 -18.25 2.02 -4.52
C GLU A 140 -19.34 0.94 -4.39
N HIS A 141 -20.12 0.72 -5.45
CA HIS A 141 -21.15 -0.30 -5.56
C HIS A 141 -20.67 -1.56 -6.28
N ASN A 142 -19.39 -1.63 -6.66
CA ASN A 142 -18.80 -2.82 -7.24
C ASN A 142 -18.85 -4.01 -6.26
N ASP A 143 -19.31 -5.15 -6.73
CA ASP A 143 -19.58 -6.36 -5.97
C ASP A 143 -18.46 -7.41 -6.06
N SER A 144 -17.28 -7.02 -6.56
CA SER A 144 -16.12 -7.91 -6.69
C SER A 144 -15.78 -8.61 -5.37
N SER A 145 -15.50 -9.91 -5.44
CA SER A 145 -14.95 -10.68 -4.31
C SER A 145 -13.45 -10.42 -4.08
N ASP A 146 -12.78 -9.73 -5.01
CA ASP A 146 -11.34 -9.49 -4.96
C ASP A 146 -10.96 -8.56 -3.80
N SER A 147 -10.11 -9.07 -2.91
CA SER A 147 -9.73 -8.36 -1.69
C SER A 147 -9.01 -7.02 -1.93
N LEU A 148 -8.27 -6.86 -3.03
CA LEU A 148 -7.59 -5.61 -3.38
C LEU A 148 -8.57 -4.59 -3.93
N VAL A 149 -9.49 -5.01 -4.79
CA VAL A 149 -10.58 -4.15 -5.30
C VAL A 149 -11.46 -3.69 -4.14
N GLN A 150 -11.84 -4.60 -3.25
CA GLN A 150 -12.57 -4.26 -2.02
C GLN A 150 -11.79 -3.30 -1.11
N SER A 151 -10.45 -3.36 -1.10
CA SER A 151 -9.64 -2.38 -0.35
C SER A 151 -9.77 -0.96 -0.92
N HIS A 152 -9.85 -0.81 -2.24
CA HIS A 152 -10.11 0.48 -2.90
C HIS A 152 -11.51 1.01 -2.63
N ILE A 153 -12.52 0.13 -2.63
CA ILE A 153 -13.90 0.48 -2.29
C ILE A 153 -13.98 0.98 -0.84
N ARG A 154 -13.36 0.28 0.11
CA ARG A 154 -13.28 0.72 1.52
C ARG A 154 -12.55 2.06 1.65
N GLU A 155 -11.46 2.25 0.93
CA GLU A 155 -10.74 3.53 0.87
C GLU A 155 -11.66 4.66 0.39
N LYS A 156 -12.39 4.46 -0.73
CA LYS A 156 -13.32 5.47 -1.27
C LYS A 156 -14.44 5.81 -0.28
N ARG A 157 -15.05 4.81 0.36
CA ARG A 157 -16.07 5.00 1.40
C ARG A 157 -15.52 5.77 2.61
N LYS A 158 -14.28 5.49 3.03
CA LYS A 158 -13.63 6.23 4.11
C LYS A 158 -13.45 7.70 3.73
N VAL A 159 -12.93 7.99 2.54
CA VAL A 159 -12.76 9.36 2.05
C VAL A 159 -14.12 10.06 1.90
N ALA A 160 -15.18 9.34 1.51
CA ALA A 160 -16.53 9.89 1.45
C ALA A 160 -17.03 10.31 2.84
N ALA A 161 -16.80 9.48 3.87
CA ALA A 161 -17.16 9.82 5.24
C ALA A 161 -16.39 11.06 5.75
N GLU A 162 -15.08 11.13 5.50
CA GLU A 162 -14.24 12.29 5.83
C GLU A 162 -14.70 13.56 5.09
N TYR A 163 -15.05 13.45 3.82
CA TYR A 163 -15.60 14.57 3.05
C TYR A 163 -16.98 15.01 3.57
N GLN A 164 -17.84 14.09 4.02
CA GLN A 164 -19.11 14.49 4.65
C GLN A 164 -18.87 15.21 5.98
N GLU A 165 -17.93 14.73 6.80
CA GLU A 165 -17.50 15.41 8.03
C GLU A 165 -16.98 16.84 7.74
N LEU A 166 -16.29 17.05 6.61
CA LEU A 166 -15.91 18.40 6.16
C LEU A 166 -17.14 19.29 5.95
N LEU A 167 -18.15 18.78 5.24
CA LEU A 167 -19.35 19.53 4.91
C LEU A 167 -20.23 19.80 6.14
N GLU A 168 -20.26 18.89 7.12
CA GLU A 168 -20.94 19.09 8.39
C GLU A 168 -20.30 20.24 9.20
N ASN A 169 -18.97 20.28 9.22
CA ASN A 169 -18.21 21.30 9.95
C ASN A 169 -18.06 22.63 9.19
N LEU A 170 -18.11 22.60 7.86
CA LEU A 170 -17.87 23.75 6.99
C LEU A 170 -18.68 23.71 5.69
N PRO A 171 -20.02 23.78 5.75
CA PRO A 171 -20.91 23.55 4.60
C PRO A 171 -20.68 24.55 3.45
N GLU A 172 -20.12 25.73 3.72
CA GLU A 172 -19.81 26.73 2.69
C GLU A 172 -18.74 26.29 1.68
N VAL A 173 -18.01 25.20 1.91
CA VAL A 173 -16.97 24.71 0.98
C VAL A 173 -17.51 23.84 -0.15
N GLN A 174 -18.74 23.34 -0.05
CA GLN A 174 -19.34 22.43 -1.04
C GLN A 174 -19.25 22.95 -2.50
N PRO A 175 -19.44 24.25 -2.80
CA PRO A 175 -19.31 24.76 -4.16
C PRO A 175 -17.88 24.82 -4.70
N PHE A 176 -16.87 24.61 -3.83
CA PHE A 176 -15.45 24.82 -4.13
C PHE A 176 -14.62 23.54 -4.14
N LEU A 177 -15.18 22.43 -3.68
CA LEU A 177 -14.58 21.10 -3.74
C LEU A 177 -15.72 20.09 -3.78
N SER A 178 -15.87 19.33 -4.86
CA SER A 178 -16.83 18.21 -4.92
C SER A 178 -16.22 16.94 -4.31
N PHE A 179 -17.05 15.92 -4.06
CA PHE A 179 -16.53 14.64 -3.58
C PHE A 179 -15.57 13.99 -4.60
N GLU A 180 -15.93 14.04 -5.88
CA GLU A 180 -15.11 13.47 -6.96
C GLU A 180 -13.74 14.14 -7.01
N GLU A 181 -13.69 15.46 -6.85
CA GLU A 181 -12.43 16.19 -6.79
C GLU A 181 -11.64 15.92 -5.50
N ALA A 182 -12.33 15.79 -4.36
CA ALA A 182 -11.72 15.41 -3.09
C ALA A 182 -11.06 14.02 -3.17
N PHE A 183 -11.76 13.05 -3.75
CA PHE A 183 -11.26 11.70 -3.97
C PHE A 183 -10.13 11.66 -5.00
N GLN A 184 -10.24 12.43 -6.09
CA GLN A 184 -9.18 12.63 -7.08
C GLN A 184 -7.89 13.11 -6.40
N LEU A 185 -7.98 14.15 -5.57
CA LEU A 185 -6.81 14.68 -4.85
C LEU A 185 -6.27 13.69 -3.82
N HIS A 186 -7.14 12.92 -3.13
CA HIS A 186 -6.70 11.87 -2.22
C HIS A 186 -5.83 10.82 -2.93
N LYS A 187 -6.29 10.30 -4.06
CA LYS A 187 -5.55 9.29 -4.83
C LYS A 187 -4.31 9.87 -5.48
N ALA A 188 -4.36 11.11 -5.97
CA ALA A 188 -3.19 11.80 -6.52
C ALA A 188 -2.10 12.01 -5.47
N VAL A 189 -2.46 12.44 -4.26
CA VAL A 189 -1.50 12.59 -3.15
C VAL A 189 -0.90 11.23 -2.79
N LYS A 190 -1.74 10.22 -2.54
CA LYS A 190 -1.28 8.87 -2.15
C LYS A 190 -0.30 8.25 -3.14
N SER A 191 -0.50 8.47 -4.44
CA SER A 191 0.34 7.90 -5.50
C SER A 191 1.60 8.72 -5.83
N ARG A 192 1.72 9.96 -5.33
CA ARG A 192 2.82 10.89 -5.67
C ARG A 192 3.72 11.28 -4.51
N VAL A 193 3.34 10.96 -3.27
CA VAL A 193 4.20 11.20 -2.12
C VAL A 193 5.42 10.27 -2.16
N LEU A 194 6.56 10.81 -1.76
CA LEU A 194 7.83 10.11 -1.59
C LEU A 194 8.28 10.25 -0.13
N GLU A 195 9.03 9.28 0.35
CA GLU A 195 9.71 9.34 1.64
C GLU A 195 11.05 10.04 1.45
N ILE A 196 11.16 11.29 1.92
CA ILE A 196 12.36 12.13 1.74
C ILE A 196 13.12 12.20 3.08
N PRO A 197 14.41 11.82 3.11
CA PRO A 197 15.21 11.91 4.33
C PRO A 197 15.41 13.38 4.72
N HIS A 198 15.36 13.64 6.01
CA HIS A 198 15.62 14.94 6.63
C HIS A 198 16.61 14.74 7.76
N ALA A 199 17.66 15.54 7.78
CA ALA A 199 18.58 15.52 8.90
C ALA A 199 17.82 15.86 10.17
N ILE A 200 17.97 15.04 11.21
CA ILE A 200 17.56 15.46 12.54
C ILE A 200 18.53 16.56 12.92
N GLU A 201 18.08 17.82 12.96
CA GLU A 201 18.83 18.83 13.69
C GLU A 201 18.96 18.27 15.11
N LYS A 202 20.16 17.80 15.48
CA LYS A 202 20.40 17.30 16.84
C LYS A 202 19.80 18.35 17.77
N PHE A 203 18.90 17.94 18.66
CA PHE A 203 18.44 18.77 19.77
C PHE A 203 19.64 19.09 20.67
N VAL A 204 20.54 19.94 20.18
CA VAL A 204 21.80 20.28 20.81
C VAL A 204 21.50 21.43 21.75
N LYS A 205 21.61 21.08 23.03
CA LYS A 205 21.86 21.93 24.20
C LYS A 205 20.63 22.59 24.84
N GLN A 206 19.83 21.79 25.53
CA GLN A 206 19.19 22.26 26.76
C GLN A 206 18.84 21.16 27.78
N ALA A 207 19.71 20.16 27.92
CA ALA A 207 19.84 19.18 29.01
C ALA A 207 20.94 18.24 28.48
N GLU A 208 22.15 18.11 28.98
CA GLU A 208 22.65 18.15 30.35
C GLU A 208 24.05 18.80 30.33
N GLU A 209 24.26 19.80 31.19
CA GLU A 209 25.58 20.00 31.77
C GLU A 209 25.78 18.80 32.71
N ASP A 210 26.69 17.86 32.42
CA ASP A 210 27.50 17.14 33.43
C ASP A 210 28.24 15.86 32.99
N ASP A 211 28.42 15.53 31.71
CA ASP A 211 29.37 14.46 31.34
C ASP A 211 30.31 14.89 30.19
N GLU A 212 31.46 15.44 30.58
CA GLU A 212 32.68 15.50 29.76
C GLU A 212 33.25 14.08 29.72
N ASP A 213 33.00 13.28 28.66
CA ASP A 213 33.89 12.19 28.16
C ASP A 213 33.19 11.16 27.23
N GLU A 214 32.23 11.56 26.38
CA GLU A 214 31.86 10.75 25.22
C GLU A 214 32.09 11.56 23.93
N GLU A 215 33.10 11.13 23.15
CA GLU A 215 33.19 11.47 21.73
C GLU A 215 31.95 10.90 21.05
N GLU A 216 30.82 11.61 21.13
CA GLU A 216 29.64 11.32 20.32
C GLU A 216 30.10 11.39 18.85
N GLU A 217 30.24 10.22 18.23
CA GLU A 217 30.17 10.10 16.78
C GLU A 217 29.05 11.04 16.30
N GLU A 218 29.33 11.91 15.32
CA GLU A 218 28.32 12.78 14.72
C GLU A 218 27.23 11.91 14.11
N GLY A 219 26.25 11.53 14.94
CA GLY A 219 25.18 10.59 14.62
C GLY A 219 24.45 11.10 13.39
N GLU A 220 24.57 10.32 12.32
CA GLU A 220 23.92 10.49 11.03
C GLU A 220 22.42 10.16 11.13
N ASP A 221 21.73 10.70 12.13
CA ASP A 221 20.32 10.40 12.33
C ASP A 221 19.48 11.20 11.34
N PHE A 222 18.71 10.48 10.53
CA PHE A 222 17.74 11.04 9.61
C PHE A 222 16.34 10.55 9.97
N THR A 223 15.34 11.40 9.78
CA THR A 223 13.93 10.98 9.70
C THR A 223 13.45 11.05 8.27
N THR A 224 12.53 10.17 7.88
CA THR A 224 11.88 10.25 6.57
C THR A 224 10.54 10.95 6.70
N ASN A 225 10.28 11.95 5.86
CA ASN A 225 9.00 12.65 5.81
C ASN A 225 8.22 12.27 4.55
N VAL A 226 6.91 12.06 4.68
CA VAL A 226 6.01 11.91 3.53
C VAL A 226 5.86 13.26 2.82
N THR A 227 6.36 13.34 1.58
CA THR A 227 6.58 14.60 0.87
C THR A 227 6.09 14.52 -0.57
N LEU A 228 5.32 15.50 -1.04
CA LEU A 228 5.15 15.70 -2.49
C LEU A 228 6.34 16.50 -3.01
N VAL A 229 6.99 15.99 -4.05
CA VAL A 229 8.19 16.60 -4.63
C VAL A 229 7.90 16.95 -6.10
N PRO A 230 7.38 18.16 -6.37
CA PRO A 230 6.90 18.51 -7.70
C PRO A 230 8.01 18.43 -8.76
N ILE A 231 7.68 17.93 -9.95
CA ILE A 231 8.61 17.58 -11.05
C ILE A 231 9.28 16.21 -10.84
N LEU A 232 9.80 15.92 -9.65
CA LEU A 232 10.36 14.59 -9.35
C LEU A 232 9.27 13.51 -9.40
N ASP A 233 8.05 13.85 -8.96
CA ASP A 233 6.87 13.00 -9.01
C ASP A 233 6.33 12.70 -10.43
N PHE A 234 7.04 13.11 -11.48
CA PHE A 234 6.86 12.60 -12.85
C PHE A 234 7.84 11.48 -13.22
N ALA A 235 8.87 11.20 -12.41
CA ALA A 235 9.74 10.06 -12.65
C ALA A 235 8.94 8.76 -12.43
N ASN A 236 8.89 7.89 -13.45
CA ASN A 236 8.18 6.62 -13.35
C ASN A 236 8.98 5.55 -12.62
N HIS A 237 8.29 4.49 -12.21
CA HIS A 237 8.92 3.33 -11.62
C HIS A 237 9.59 2.44 -12.67
N ALA A 238 10.79 1.96 -12.38
CA ALA A 238 11.38 0.80 -13.04
C ALA A 238 12.13 -0.08 -12.03
N GLU A 239 12.08 -1.41 -12.20
CA GLU A 239 12.89 -2.33 -11.39
C GLU A 239 14.38 -2.04 -11.59
N GLU A 240 14.80 -1.92 -12.86
CA GLU A 240 16.16 -1.49 -13.22
C GLU A 240 16.22 0.03 -13.40
N ARG A 241 15.93 0.77 -12.33
CA ARG A 241 16.04 2.23 -12.27
C ARG A 241 17.38 2.74 -12.82
N ASN A 242 17.38 3.95 -13.35
CA ASN A 242 18.58 4.65 -13.84
C ASN A 242 18.85 5.95 -13.08
N ALA A 243 18.03 6.27 -12.07
CA ALA A 243 18.24 7.40 -11.20
C ALA A 243 17.85 7.08 -9.75
N VAL A 244 18.47 7.81 -8.83
CA VAL A 244 18.18 7.82 -7.40
C VAL A 244 17.98 9.25 -6.95
N PHE A 245 17.03 9.47 -6.06
CA PHE A 245 16.85 10.76 -5.41
C PHE A 245 17.44 10.73 -4.00
N ASP A 246 17.92 11.88 -3.55
CA ASP A 246 18.47 12.07 -2.20
C ASP A 246 18.34 13.55 -1.80
N VAL A 247 18.76 13.90 -0.59
CA VAL A 247 18.81 15.28 -0.09
C VAL A 247 20.25 15.76 0.02
N ASP A 248 20.53 16.91 -0.60
CA ASP A 248 21.80 17.60 -0.44
C ASP A 248 21.86 18.23 0.96
N ARG A 249 22.74 17.69 1.83
CA ARG A 249 22.86 18.08 3.25
C ARG A 249 23.20 19.57 3.46
N GLU A 250 23.89 20.23 2.54
CA GLU A 250 24.27 21.63 2.72
C GLU A 250 23.11 22.59 2.43
N THR A 251 22.21 22.17 1.53
CA THR A 251 21.15 23.04 1.00
C THR A 251 19.74 22.60 1.41
N ASN A 252 19.59 21.36 1.89
CA ASN A 252 18.34 20.63 2.04
C ASN A 252 17.53 20.50 0.73
N ASP A 253 18.18 20.68 -0.42
CA ASP A 253 17.53 20.49 -1.72
C ASP A 253 17.35 18.99 -1.99
N VAL A 254 16.19 18.62 -2.55
CA VAL A 254 16.00 17.27 -3.10
C VAL A 254 16.68 17.21 -4.47
N ILE A 255 17.58 16.25 -4.66
CA ILE A 255 18.28 16.03 -5.92
C ILE A 255 17.86 14.71 -6.56
N LEU A 256 17.84 14.65 -7.89
CA LEU A 256 17.76 13.40 -8.66
C LEU A 256 19.07 13.24 -9.42
N ARG A 257 19.82 12.18 -9.12
CA ARG A 257 21.11 11.86 -9.74
C ARG A 257 20.99 10.59 -10.57
N LEU A 258 21.62 10.57 -11.73
CA LEU A 258 21.72 9.37 -12.56
C LEU A 258 22.66 8.35 -11.91
N ASP A 259 22.18 7.11 -11.82
CA ASP A 259 22.92 5.96 -11.29
C ASP A 259 23.62 5.17 -12.42
N LYS A 260 23.31 5.49 -13.67
CA LYS A 260 23.95 4.96 -14.89
C LYS A 260 23.74 5.93 -16.05
N ASP A 261 24.55 5.79 -17.09
CA ASP A 261 24.36 6.53 -18.35
C ASP A 261 22.93 6.35 -18.89
N VAL A 262 22.35 7.44 -19.42
CA VAL A 262 21.02 7.47 -20.02
C VAL A 262 21.14 7.92 -21.48
N ALA A 263 20.58 7.13 -22.42
CA ALA A 263 20.65 7.46 -23.84
C ALA A 263 19.55 8.46 -24.26
N VAL A 264 19.67 8.98 -25.48
CA VAL A 264 18.65 9.87 -26.06
C VAL A 264 17.32 9.13 -26.19
N GLY A 265 16.26 9.71 -25.62
CA GLY A 265 14.91 9.17 -25.65
C GLY A 265 14.62 8.14 -24.55
N ASP A 266 15.61 7.81 -23.72
CA ASP A 266 15.39 6.98 -22.55
C ASP A 266 14.68 7.76 -21.45
N GLU A 267 13.84 7.06 -20.70
CA GLU A 267 13.09 7.60 -19.59
C GLU A 267 13.90 7.48 -18.29
N ILE A 268 13.96 8.56 -17.52
CA ILE A 268 14.61 8.61 -16.22
C ILE A 268 13.63 8.07 -15.18
N CYS A 269 13.92 6.89 -14.65
CA CYS A 269 13.07 6.12 -13.77
C CYS A 269 13.73 5.94 -12.40
N ILE A 270 12.90 5.92 -11.36
CA ILE A 270 13.27 5.67 -9.96
C ILE A 270 12.65 4.36 -9.46
N SER A 271 13.01 3.92 -8.25
CA SER A 271 12.25 2.86 -7.57
C SER A 271 11.26 3.48 -6.61
N TYR A 272 9.97 3.12 -6.72
CA TYR A 272 8.93 3.63 -5.81
C TYR A 272 8.93 2.86 -4.50
N LEU A 273 9.06 1.54 -4.58
CA LEU A 273 9.08 0.65 -3.44
C LEU A 273 10.29 -0.28 -3.55
N PRO A 274 10.99 -0.57 -2.45
CA PRO A 274 12.00 -1.61 -2.43
C PRO A 274 11.37 -3.01 -2.45
N THR A 275 10.13 -3.13 -1.95
CA THR A 275 9.39 -4.39 -1.96
C THR A 275 8.86 -4.68 -3.36
N LYS A 276 8.99 -5.93 -3.80
CA LYS A 276 8.47 -6.39 -5.10
C LYS A 276 7.02 -6.89 -5.01
N ALA A 277 6.24 -6.28 -4.11
CA ALA A 277 4.88 -6.71 -3.79
C ALA A 277 3.88 -6.06 -4.78
N PHE A 278 3.33 -6.84 -5.71
CA PHE A 278 2.44 -6.32 -6.75
C PHE A 278 1.14 -5.73 -6.19
N ASP A 279 0.64 -6.30 -5.10
CA ASP A 279 -0.56 -5.83 -4.40
C ASP A 279 -0.37 -4.42 -3.80
N MET A 280 0.84 -4.10 -3.33
CA MET A 280 1.18 -2.77 -2.84
C MET A 280 1.21 -1.74 -3.97
N PHE A 281 1.77 -2.11 -5.13
CA PHE A 281 1.78 -1.23 -6.31
C PHE A 281 0.36 -0.90 -6.77
N PHE A 282 -0.50 -1.90 -6.86
CA PHE A 282 -1.89 -1.70 -7.25
C PHE A 282 -2.64 -0.83 -6.22
N ARG A 283 -2.47 -1.13 -4.92
CA ARG A 283 -3.14 -0.39 -3.83
C ARG A 283 -2.73 1.08 -3.73
N THR A 284 -1.46 1.39 -3.98
CA THR A 284 -0.89 2.73 -3.80
C THR A 284 -0.94 3.54 -5.09
N TYR A 285 -0.45 2.97 -6.20
CA TYR A 285 -0.25 3.67 -7.47
C TYR A 285 -1.29 3.32 -8.54
N GLY A 286 -2.09 2.26 -8.35
CA GLY A 286 -3.15 1.89 -9.28
C GLY A 286 -2.66 1.19 -10.55
N PHE A 287 -1.47 0.60 -10.54
CA PHE A 287 -0.96 -0.22 -11.64
C PHE A 287 -0.20 -1.43 -11.09
N VAL A 288 0.04 -2.42 -11.94
CA VAL A 288 0.93 -3.56 -11.65
C VAL A 288 2.18 -3.42 -12.52
N PRO A 289 3.39 -3.38 -11.96
CA PRO A 289 4.61 -3.24 -12.75
C PRO A 289 4.88 -4.50 -13.58
N ASP A 290 5.40 -4.33 -14.79
CA ASP A 290 5.90 -5.43 -15.62
C ASP A 290 7.33 -5.80 -15.20
N SER A 291 7.46 -6.24 -13.95
CA SER A 291 8.74 -6.56 -13.31
C SER A 291 8.67 -7.90 -12.59
N THR A 292 9.77 -8.27 -11.94
CA THR A 292 9.74 -9.38 -10.99
C THR A 292 9.05 -8.97 -9.69
N GLY A 293 8.45 -9.94 -9.03
CA GLY A 293 7.78 -9.71 -7.78
C GLY A 293 6.84 -10.83 -7.37
N PHE A 294 6.04 -10.56 -6.35
CA PHE A 294 5.10 -11.51 -5.81
C PHE A 294 3.71 -10.90 -5.65
N PHE A 295 2.71 -11.76 -5.75
CA PHE A 295 1.29 -11.45 -5.60
C PHE A 295 0.68 -12.37 -4.56
N LYS A 296 0.13 -11.79 -3.48
CA LYS A 296 -0.62 -12.55 -2.47
C LYS A 296 -2.08 -12.63 -2.87
N TRP A 297 -2.48 -13.74 -3.47
CA TRP A 297 -3.85 -13.97 -3.90
C TRP A 297 -4.68 -14.62 -2.80
N LYS A 298 -5.62 -13.88 -2.20
CA LYS A 298 -6.57 -14.43 -1.23
C LYS A 298 -7.60 -15.33 -1.94
N ILE A 299 -7.75 -16.55 -1.46
CA ILE A 299 -8.70 -17.54 -1.97
C ILE A 299 -10.13 -17.04 -1.68
N PRO A 300 -10.95 -16.78 -2.71
CA PRO A 300 -12.34 -16.38 -2.52
C PRO A 300 -13.18 -17.61 -2.11
N HIS A 301 -14.27 -17.37 -1.37
CA HIS A 301 -15.23 -18.41 -0.98
C HIS A 301 -14.59 -19.65 -0.35
N LEU A 302 -13.62 -19.46 0.56
CA LEU A 302 -12.80 -20.54 1.12
C LEU A 302 -13.67 -21.69 1.67
N SER A 303 -14.70 -21.40 2.44
CA SER A 303 -15.64 -22.41 2.96
C SER A 303 -16.29 -23.24 1.88
N GLU A 304 -16.75 -22.61 0.81
CA GLU A 304 -17.42 -23.32 -0.28
C GLU A 304 -16.43 -24.20 -1.03
N VAL A 305 -15.24 -23.67 -1.34
CA VAL A 305 -14.21 -24.42 -2.08
C VAL A 305 -13.72 -25.59 -1.24
N VAL A 306 -13.38 -25.41 0.03
CA VAL A 306 -12.87 -26.49 0.87
C VAL A 306 -13.94 -27.55 1.10
N SER A 307 -15.20 -27.15 1.36
CA SER A 307 -16.33 -28.09 1.57
C SER A 307 -16.65 -28.98 0.36
N GLU A 308 -16.20 -28.63 -0.86
CA GLU A 308 -16.35 -29.50 -2.03
C GLU A 308 -15.44 -30.74 -1.95
N TYR A 309 -14.34 -30.65 -1.21
CA TYR A 309 -13.28 -31.66 -1.14
C TYR A 309 -13.14 -32.29 0.25
N THR A 310 -13.94 -31.87 1.23
CA THR A 310 -14.01 -32.48 2.54
C THR A 310 -15.33 -33.24 2.74
N GLU A 311 -15.35 -34.17 3.70
CA GLU A 311 -16.56 -34.93 4.04
C GLU A 311 -17.57 -34.08 4.84
N VAL A 312 -17.12 -32.97 5.41
CA VAL A 312 -17.93 -32.11 6.30
C VAL A 312 -18.44 -30.91 5.51
N LYS A 313 -19.76 -30.81 5.36
CA LYS A 313 -20.42 -29.72 4.64
C LYS A 313 -20.96 -28.67 5.59
N GLY A 314 -20.82 -27.40 5.19
CA GLY A 314 -21.43 -26.27 5.92
C GLY A 314 -20.62 -25.78 7.12
N GLU A 315 -19.38 -26.24 7.26
CA GLU A 315 -18.42 -25.65 8.19
C GLU A 315 -17.95 -24.28 7.71
N ASN A 316 -17.57 -23.44 8.67
CA ASN A 316 -16.98 -22.13 8.40
C ASN A 316 -15.46 -22.26 8.39
N TYR A 317 -14.90 -22.65 7.25
CA TYR A 317 -13.46 -22.76 7.05
C TYR A 317 -12.73 -21.42 7.10
N GLU A 318 -13.40 -20.28 6.91
CA GLU A 318 -12.78 -18.99 7.18
C GLU A 318 -12.41 -18.88 8.67
N TYR A 319 -13.31 -19.23 9.58
CA TYR A 319 -12.99 -19.23 11.02
C TYR A 319 -12.01 -20.33 11.41
N ILE A 320 -12.14 -21.54 10.86
CA ILE A 320 -11.15 -22.61 11.10
C ILE A 320 -9.75 -22.14 10.69
N ALA A 321 -9.61 -21.51 9.52
CA ALA A 321 -8.34 -20.98 9.04
C ALA A 321 -7.76 -19.89 9.97
N LYS A 322 -8.59 -18.95 10.42
CA LYS A 322 -8.16 -17.90 11.37
C LYS A 322 -7.58 -18.48 12.66
N TRP A 323 -8.26 -19.47 13.22
CA TRP A 323 -7.89 -20.11 14.48
C TRP A 323 -6.65 -21.01 14.35
N LEU A 324 -6.46 -21.66 13.20
CA LEU A 324 -5.27 -22.46 12.91
C LEU A 324 -4.07 -21.63 12.42
N HIS A 325 -4.19 -20.30 12.41
CA HIS A 325 -3.19 -19.37 11.85
C HIS A 325 -2.82 -19.71 10.40
N ILE A 326 -3.82 -20.14 9.63
CA ILE A 326 -3.71 -20.45 8.21
C ILE A 326 -4.20 -19.24 7.46
N TYR A 327 -3.30 -18.57 6.75
CA TYR A 327 -3.71 -17.53 5.83
C TYR A 327 -4.24 -18.17 4.54
N PRO A 328 -5.48 -17.90 4.13
CA PRO A 328 -6.06 -18.49 2.92
C PRO A 328 -5.62 -17.70 1.69
N TYR A 329 -4.31 -17.55 1.48
CA TYR A 329 -3.76 -16.96 0.27
C TYR A 329 -2.69 -17.85 -0.35
N LEU A 330 -2.49 -17.66 -1.65
CA LEU A 330 -1.34 -18.18 -2.40
C LEU A 330 -0.39 -17.03 -2.67
N THR A 331 0.88 -17.19 -2.31
CA THR A 331 1.93 -16.26 -2.71
C THR A 331 2.49 -16.71 -4.05
N VAL A 332 2.11 -16.02 -5.12
CA VAL A 332 2.54 -16.31 -6.49
C VAL A 332 3.72 -15.43 -6.83
N ILE A 333 4.85 -16.01 -7.22
CA ILE A 333 6.07 -15.28 -7.60
C ILE A 333 6.22 -15.29 -9.12
N ARG A 334 6.60 -14.13 -9.69
CA ARG A 334 6.98 -13.95 -11.10
C ARG A 334 8.47 -13.59 -11.18
N GLY A 335 9.26 -14.44 -11.83
CA GLY A 335 10.70 -14.25 -12.06
C GLY A 335 11.03 -13.40 -13.29
N LYS A 336 12.33 -13.10 -13.47
CA LYS A 336 12.84 -12.22 -14.55
C LYS A 336 12.57 -12.76 -15.94
N ASP A 337 12.56 -14.08 -16.10
CA ASP A 337 12.28 -14.79 -17.34
C ASP A 337 10.77 -15.01 -17.57
N GLY A 338 9.92 -14.42 -16.73
CA GLY A 338 8.48 -14.62 -16.76
C GLY A 338 8.03 -15.97 -16.19
N LYS A 339 8.93 -16.80 -15.64
CA LYS A 339 8.52 -18.01 -14.93
C LYS A 339 7.71 -17.64 -13.70
N ILE A 340 6.74 -18.49 -13.41
CA ILE A 340 5.84 -18.36 -12.27
C ILE A 340 6.05 -19.58 -11.38
N TRP A 341 6.09 -19.37 -10.07
CA TRP A 341 6.10 -20.41 -9.04
C TRP A 341 5.33 -19.95 -7.81
N LEU A 342 5.08 -20.86 -6.87
CA LEU A 342 4.49 -20.54 -5.58
C LEU A 342 5.57 -20.46 -4.53
N ASP A 343 5.47 -19.47 -3.65
CA ASP A 343 6.15 -19.52 -2.37
C ASP A 343 5.34 -20.39 -1.42
N LEU A 344 5.93 -21.52 -1.02
CA LEU A 344 5.30 -22.52 -0.18
C LEU A 344 5.83 -22.52 1.26
N SER A 345 6.71 -21.57 1.62
CA SER A 345 7.29 -21.46 2.96
C SER A 345 6.23 -21.38 4.07
N ASP A 346 5.11 -20.71 3.80
CA ASP A 346 3.96 -20.59 4.70
C ASP A 346 2.72 -21.37 4.22
N PHE A 347 2.88 -22.39 3.37
CA PHE A 347 1.76 -23.10 2.75
C PHE A 347 1.06 -24.09 3.71
N LYS A 348 0.22 -23.54 4.59
CA LYS A 348 -0.57 -24.30 5.57
C LYS A 348 -1.99 -24.66 5.10
N LEU A 349 -2.39 -24.26 3.90
CA LEU A 349 -3.70 -24.55 3.32
C LEU A 349 -4.09 -26.06 3.38
N PRO A 350 -3.17 -27.02 3.13
CA PRO A 350 -3.51 -28.45 3.19
C PRO A 350 -4.04 -28.91 4.54
N LEU A 351 -3.69 -28.23 5.65
CA LEU A 351 -4.17 -28.58 6.98
C LEU A 351 -5.68 -28.42 7.13
N LEU A 352 -6.33 -27.56 6.31
CA LEU A 352 -7.79 -27.44 6.29
C LEU A 352 -8.51 -28.69 5.74
N LEU A 353 -7.76 -29.61 5.10
CA LEU A 353 -8.29 -30.85 4.54
C LEU A 353 -8.17 -32.03 5.50
N ILE A 354 -7.66 -31.81 6.71
CA ILE A 354 -7.69 -32.80 7.77
C ILE A 354 -9.14 -33.15 8.08
N ARG A 355 -9.44 -34.46 8.04
CA ARG A 355 -10.79 -34.97 8.29
C ARG A 355 -11.20 -34.79 9.75
N GLY A 356 -12.44 -34.39 9.97
CA GLY A 356 -13.01 -34.22 11.31
C GLY A 356 -12.74 -32.86 11.96
N LEU A 357 -12.21 -31.88 11.20
CA LEU A 357 -12.15 -30.49 11.65
C LEU A 357 -13.54 -29.85 11.66
N HIS A 358 -13.86 -29.16 12.77
CA HIS A 358 -15.11 -28.44 12.98
C HIS A 358 -14.86 -27.09 13.65
N TYR A 359 -15.60 -26.06 13.24
CA TYR A 359 -15.61 -24.78 13.93
C TYR A 359 -16.40 -24.89 15.24
N ASN A 360 -15.80 -24.44 16.35
CA ASN A 360 -16.42 -24.42 17.66
C ASN A 360 -16.95 -23.02 17.98
N ALA A 361 -18.20 -22.73 17.61
CA ALA A 361 -18.84 -21.44 17.90
C ALA A 361 -18.97 -21.12 19.40
N ASP A 362 -18.88 -22.14 20.27
CA ASP A 362 -18.96 -22.01 21.72
C ASP A 362 -17.57 -21.91 22.37
N TRP A 363 -16.50 -21.62 21.59
CA TRP A 363 -15.12 -21.55 22.08
C TRP A 363 -14.96 -20.65 23.31
N ALA A 364 -15.64 -19.52 23.34
CA ALA A 364 -15.56 -18.55 24.43
C ALA A 364 -16.02 -19.11 25.79
N LEU A 365 -16.84 -20.17 25.80
CA LEU A 365 -17.29 -20.85 27.02
C LEU A 365 -16.30 -21.89 27.53
N LYS A 366 -15.32 -22.28 26.72
CA LYS A 366 -14.34 -23.35 27.01
C LYS A 366 -12.96 -22.83 27.36
N VAL A 367 -12.74 -21.53 27.19
CA VAL A 367 -11.48 -20.87 27.51
C VAL A 367 -11.10 -21.13 28.97
N ASP A 368 -9.94 -21.76 29.17
CA ASP A 368 -9.42 -22.05 30.51
C ASP A 368 -8.82 -20.79 31.14
N SER A 369 -9.31 -20.45 32.33
CA SER A 369 -8.83 -19.32 33.13
C SER A 369 -7.34 -19.43 33.45
N ASP A 370 -6.88 -20.64 33.70
CA ASP A 370 -5.56 -20.88 34.26
C ASP A 370 -4.49 -20.73 33.17
N GLU A 371 -4.75 -21.23 31.95
CA GLU A 371 -3.86 -21.10 30.79
C GLU A 371 -3.68 -19.63 30.37
N LEU A 372 -4.77 -18.87 30.30
CA LEU A 372 -4.72 -17.47 29.85
C LEU A 372 -4.14 -16.49 30.87
N SER A 373 -4.38 -16.74 32.17
CA SER A 373 -3.91 -15.84 33.24
C SER A 373 -2.39 -15.70 33.30
N HIS A 374 -1.65 -16.67 32.74
CA HIS A 374 -0.20 -16.66 32.67
C HIS A 374 0.35 -15.96 31.42
N MET A 375 -0.44 -15.84 30.35
CA MET A 375 0.02 -15.33 29.06
C MET A 375 -0.35 -13.85 28.82
N TYR A 376 -1.44 -13.38 29.42
CA TYR A 376 -1.97 -12.04 29.14
C TYR A 376 -2.17 -11.22 30.41
N GLN A 377 -1.96 -9.91 30.29
CA GLN A 377 -2.35 -8.94 31.33
C GLN A 377 -3.81 -8.53 31.08
N GLY A 378 -4.72 -8.94 31.97
CA GLY A 378 -6.15 -8.59 31.86
C GLY A 378 -7.05 -9.63 32.55
N THR A 379 -8.35 -9.36 32.59
CA THR A 379 -9.33 -10.38 32.98
C THR A 379 -9.62 -11.33 31.81
N ILE A 380 -10.14 -12.52 32.10
CA ILE A 380 -10.52 -13.50 31.06
C ILE A 380 -11.56 -12.89 30.11
N GLU A 381 -12.49 -12.11 30.63
CA GLU A 381 -13.50 -11.43 29.82
C GLU A 381 -12.88 -10.43 28.83
N GLU A 382 -11.84 -9.69 29.25
CA GLU A 382 -11.11 -8.77 28.37
C GLU A 382 -10.38 -9.53 27.26
N ILE A 383 -9.74 -10.66 27.59
CA ILE A 383 -9.03 -11.50 26.62
C ILE A 383 -10.02 -12.13 25.62
N VAL A 384 -11.13 -12.70 26.11
CA VAL A 384 -12.17 -13.27 25.25
C VAL A 384 -12.78 -12.23 24.33
N GLU A 385 -13.03 -11.01 24.83
CA GLU A 385 -13.54 -9.92 24.00
C GLU A 385 -12.51 -9.51 22.93
N GLU A 386 -11.23 -9.47 23.26
CA GLU A 386 -10.19 -9.19 22.27
C GLU A 386 -10.07 -10.29 21.21
N MET A 387 -10.15 -11.56 21.61
CA MET A 387 -10.17 -12.68 20.66
C MET A 387 -11.40 -12.67 19.75
N ARG A 388 -12.58 -12.27 20.25
CA ARG A 388 -13.78 -12.04 19.42
C ARG A 388 -13.55 -10.94 18.39
N LYS A 389 -12.96 -9.82 18.80
CA LYS A 389 -12.60 -8.75 17.86
C LYS A 389 -11.63 -9.23 16.79
N GLN A 390 -10.66 -10.06 17.16
CA GLN A 390 -9.74 -10.68 16.20
C GLN A 390 -10.46 -11.64 15.24
N GLU A 391 -11.36 -12.49 15.75
CA GLU A 391 -12.17 -13.39 14.92
C GLU A 391 -13.02 -12.61 13.91
N ASP A 392 -13.55 -11.45 14.29
CA ASP A 392 -14.37 -10.60 13.42
C ASP A 392 -13.52 -9.79 12.43
N HIS A 393 -12.39 -9.21 12.87
CA HIS A 393 -11.69 -8.14 12.13
C HIS A 393 -10.27 -8.48 11.67
N SER A 394 -9.65 -9.54 12.18
CA SER A 394 -8.27 -9.93 11.88
C SER A 394 -8.21 -11.14 10.93
N ASP A 395 -7.07 -11.32 10.27
CA ASP A 395 -6.81 -12.47 9.39
C ASP A 395 -6.52 -13.76 10.17
N VAL A 396 -6.11 -13.65 11.44
CA VAL A 396 -5.88 -14.78 12.36
C VAL A 396 -6.30 -14.39 13.78
N VAL A 397 -6.58 -15.38 14.62
CA VAL A 397 -6.85 -15.18 16.05
C VAL A 397 -5.62 -15.60 16.84
N TYR A 398 -4.89 -14.62 17.37
CA TYR A 398 -3.78 -14.88 18.27
C TYR A 398 -4.31 -15.25 19.66
N GLY A 399 -3.89 -16.42 20.14
CA GLY A 399 -4.35 -16.99 21.38
C GLY A 399 -3.30 -17.93 21.99
N PRO A 400 -3.69 -18.68 23.04
CA PRO A 400 -2.83 -19.68 23.65
C PRO A 400 -2.56 -20.85 22.67
N GLU A 401 -1.70 -21.78 23.08
CA GLU A 401 -1.34 -22.94 22.26
C GLU A 401 -2.57 -23.78 21.89
N THR A 402 -3.56 -23.83 22.78
CA THR A 402 -4.86 -24.44 22.54
C THR A 402 -5.73 -23.58 21.60
N VAL A 403 -6.15 -24.18 20.49
CA VAL A 403 -7.00 -23.54 19.47
C VAL A 403 -8.47 -23.73 19.82
N TYR A 404 -8.99 -22.92 20.74
CA TYR A 404 -10.36 -23.09 21.25
C TYR A 404 -11.46 -23.03 20.18
N GLY A 405 -11.25 -22.28 19.10
CA GLY A 405 -12.20 -22.15 17.98
C GLY A 405 -12.28 -23.35 17.05
N VAL A 406 -11.44 -24.37 17.21
CA VAL A 406 -11.40 -25.53 16.32
C VAL A 406 -11.40 -26.80 17.14
N THR A 407 -12.17 -27.79 16.68
CA THR A 407 -12.12 -29.14 17.22
C THR A 407 -11.80 -30.14 16.13
N TRP A 408 -11.09 -31.20 16.49
CA TRP A 408 -10.84 -32.36 15.64
C TRP A 408 -11.48 -33.59 16.27
N ASN A 409 -12.43 -34.21 15.58
CA ASN A 409 -13.20 -35.35 16.09
C ASN A 409 -13.81 -35.10 17.50
N GLY A 410 -14.20 -33.85 17.77
CA GLY A 410 -14.78 -33.41 19.04
C GLY A 410 -13.76 -33.13 20.16
N GLN A 411 -12.46 -33.21 19.88
CA GLN A 411 -11.38 -32.86 20.81
C GLN A 411 -10.77 -31.50 20.45
N GLU A 412 -10.24 -30.79 21.44
CA GLU A 412 -9.49 -29.55 21.24
C GLU A 412 -8.14 -29.86 20.58
N VAL A 413 -7.66 -28.92 19.76
CA VAL A 413 -6.41 -29.07 19.00
C VAL A 413 -5.40 -28.00 19.41
N SER A 414 -4.12 -28.31 19.27
CA SER A 414 -3.03 -27.32 19.34
C SER A 414 -2.38 -27.23 17.95
N ILE A 415 -1.95 -26.03 17.55
CA ILE A 415 -1.31 -25.82 16.24
C ILE A 415 -0.06 -26.68 16.10
N SER A 416 0.78 -26.70 17.14
CA SER A 416 2.05 -27.43 17.22
C SER A 416 1.86 -28.94 17.02
N SER A 417 0.73 -29.46 17.47
CA SER A 417 0.46 -30.90 17.54
C SER A 417 -0.57 -31.38 16.52
N LEU A 418 -1.23 -30.50 15.76
CA LEU A 418 -2.30 -30.91 14.83
C LEU A 418 -1.84 -31.95 13.81
N ILE A 419 -0.63 -31.80 13.26
CA ILE A 419 -0.04 -32.77 12.32
C ILE A 419 0.20 -34.11 13.02
N GLU A 420 0.78 -34.11 14.22
CA GLU A 420 1.04 -35.32 14.99
C GLU A 420 -0.24 -36.02 15.41
N GLN A 421 -1.24 -35.26 15.85
CA GLN A 421 -2.55 -35.73 16.29
C GLN A 421 -3.36 -36.34 15.14
N ALA A 422 -3.37 -35.68 13.97
CA ALA A 422 -4.27 -36.04 12.88
C ALA A 422 -3.65 -36.92 11.79
N LEU A 423 -2.33 -36.91 11.61
CA LEU A 423 -1.64 -37.52 10.45
C LEU A 423 -0.56 -38.55 10.84
N GLU A 424 -0.47 -38.91 12.13
CA GLU A 424 0.56 -39.80 12.68
C GLU A 424 2.00 -39.35 12.35
N ALA A 425 2.19 -38.07 12.01
CA ALA A 425 3.45 -37.45 11.59
C ALA A 425 4.20 -38.17 10.44
N SER A 426 3.50 -38.87 9.55
CA SER A 426 4.13 -39.51 8.39
C SER A 426 4.27 -38.55 7.20
N GLU A 427 5.43 -38.60 6.52
CA GLU A 427 5.70 -37.86 5.29
C GLU A 427 4.66 -38.18 4.19
N ASP A 428 4.24 -39.45 4.10
CA ASP A 428 3.20 -39.90 3.19
C ASP A 428 1.85 -39.21 3.43
N ALA A 429 1.45 -39.02 4.69
CA ALA A 429 0.19 -38.34 5.02
C ALA A 429 0.24 -36.84 4.68
N VAL A 430 1.39 -36.19 4.87
CA VAL A 430 1.59 -34.78 4.45
C VAL A 430 1.52 -34.66 2.92
N ASN A 431 2.19 -35.58 2.21
CA ASN A 431 2.15 -35.64 0.75
C ASN A 431 0.73 -35.85 0.22
N ASP A 432 -0.06 -36.70 0.88
CA ASP A 432 -1.45 -36.95 0.51
C ASP A 432 -2.35 -35.72 0.76
N LEU A 433 -2.10 -34.94 1.82
CA LEU A 433 -2.79 -33.66 2.02
C LEU A 433 -2.42 -32.63 0.95
N ILE A 434 -1.14 -32.53 0.56
CA ILE A 434 -0.71 -31.63 -0.51
C ILE A 434 -1.40 -32.02 -1.82
N LYS A 435 -1.42 -33.32 -2.18
CA LYS A 435 -2.16 -33.83 -3.35
C LYS A 435 -3.65 -33.46 -3.29
N ALA A 436 -4.25 -33.53 -2.10
CA ALA A 436 -5.65 -33.16 -1.90
C ALA A 436 -5.89 -31.64 -2.01
N ALA A 437 -4.89 -30.80 -1.73
CA ALA A 437 -4.99 -29.35 -1.83
C ALA A 437 -4.93 -28.83 -3.28
N ILE A 438 -4.27 -29.55 -4.19
CA ILE A 438 -4.19 -29.16 -5.61
C ILE A 438 -5.58 -28.97 -6.26
N PRO A 439 -6.53 -29.92 -6.19
CA PRO A 439 -7.85 -29.71 -6.79
C PRO A 439 -8.67 -28.62 -6.08
N VAL A 440 -8.45 -28.39 -4.78
CA VAL A 440 -9.05 -27.26 -4.02
C VAL A 440 -8.56 -25.93 -4.60
N ILE A 441 -7.25 -25.78 -4.79
CA ILE A 441 -6.63 -24.59 -5.40
C ILE A 441 -7.17 -24.37 -6.82
N ARG A 442 -7.22 -25.42 -7.65
CA ARG A 442 -7.75 -25.33 -9.01
C ARG A 442 -9.23 -24.91 -9.03
N SER A 443 -10.05 -25.43 -8.11
CA SER A 443 -11.46 -25.03 -7.97
C SER A 443 -11.57 -23.55 -7.56
N ALA A 444 -10.79 -23.12 -6.57
CA ALA A 444 -10.74 -21.72 -6.15
C ALA A 444 -10.33 -20.78 -7.30
N ILE A 445 -9.31 -21.15 -8.08
CA ILE A 445 -8.85 -20.36 -9.23
C ILE A 445 -9.96 -20.23 -10.26
N ALA A 446 -10.59 -21.35 -10.63
CA ALA A 446 -11.68 -21.34 -11.62
C ALA A 446 -12.84 -20.44 -11.20
N LYS A 447 -13.28 -20.52 -9.94
CA LYS A 447 -14.33 -19.64 -9.39
C LYS A 447 -13.91 -18.18 -9.37
N GLY A 448 -12.71 -17.88 -8.86
CA GLY A 448 -12.19 -16.52 -8.80
C GLY A 448 -12.08 -15.87 -10.18
N LEU A 449 -11.57 -16.60 -11.18
CA LEU A 449 -11.49 -16.08 -12.55
C LEU A 449 -12.87 -15.84 -13.19
N GLN A 450 -13.86 -16.67 -12.86
CA GLN A 450 -15.24 -16.47 -13.32
C GLN A 450 -15.87 -15.19 -12.72
N GLU A 451 -15.63 -14.92 -11.45
CA GLU A 451 -16.09 -13.70 -10.76
C GLU A 451 -15.39 -12.44 -11.29
N ASP A 452 -14.09 -12.55 -11.59
CA ASP A 452 -13.31 -11.48 -12.20
C ASP A 452 -13.90 -11.07 -13.58
N GLU A 453 -14.30 -12.04 -14.43
CA GLU A 453 -14.93 -11.75 -15.73
C GLU A 453 -16.21 -10.94 -15.60
N ALA A 454 -17.06 -11.32 -14.65
CA ALA A 454 -18.31 -10.60 -14.37
C ALA A 454 -18.01 -9.15 -13.96
N THR A 455 -16.96 -8.94 -13.17
CA THR A 455 -16.53 -7.61 -12.72
C THR A 455 -15.98 -6.76 -13.88
N ILE A 456 -15.12 -7.32 -14.73
CA ILE A 456 -14.50 -6.60 -15.85
C ILE A 456 -15.55 -6.12 -16.86
N HIS A 457 -16.55 -6.95 -17.18
CA HIS A 457 -17.59 -6.60 -18.15
C HIS A 457 -18.43 -5.38 -17.73
N GLY A 458 -18.40 -5.01 -16.45
CA GLY A 458 -19.10 -3.83 -15.91
C GLY A 458 -18.24 -2.57 -15.77
N SER A 459 -16.94 -2.60 -16.12
CA SER A 459 -16.02 -1.47 -15.86
C SER A 459 -15.35 -0.94 -17.13
N ASP A 460 -15.38 0.39 -17.29
CA ASP A 460 -14.58 1.11 -18.31
C ASP A 460 -13.17 1.49 -17.79
N ASN A 461 -12.79 1.03 -16.60
CA ASN A 461 -11.50 1.37 -15.99
C ASN A 461 -10.37 0.47 -16.54
N THR A 462 -9.51 1.04 -17.38
CA THR A 462 -8.40 0.30 -18.01
C THR A 462 -7.40 -0.25 -17.01
N ALA A 463 -7.08 0.48 -15.94
CA ALA A 463 -6.15 0.01 -14.92
C ALA A 463 -6.70 -1.20 -14.14
N LEU A 464 -8.01 -1.23 -13.91
CA LEU A 464 -8.68 -2.38 -13.32
C LEU A 464 -8.70 -3.59 -14.27
N ALA A 465 -8.95 -3.35 -15.57
CA ALA A 465 -8.89 -4.40 -16.58
C ALA A 465 -7.46 -4.98 -16.72
N ASP A 466 -6.43 -4.13 -16.71
CA ASP A 466 -5.03 -4.54 -16.75
C ASP A 466 -4.66 -5.39 -15.52
N TYR A 467 -5.12 -4.99 -14.33
CA TYR A 467 -4.94 -5.78 -13.10
C TYR A 467 -5.55 -7.18 -13.21
N TYR A 468 -6.80 -7.29 -13.68
CA TYR A 468 -7.44 -8.60 -13.81
C TYR A 468 -6.82 -9.46 -14.92
N ALA A 469 -6.37 -8.85 -16.01
CA ALA A 469 -5.62 -9.55 -17.05
C ALA A 469 -4.30 -10.12 -16.50
N PHE A 470 -3.58 -9.33 -15.70
CA PHE A 470 -2.37 -9.76 -15.00
C PHE A 470 -2.66 -10.91 -14.01
N LYS A 471 -3.64 -10.73 -13.13
CA LYS A 471 -4.07 -11.75 -12.15
C LYS A 471 -4.45 -13.05 -12.84
N ARG A 472 -5.22 -12.98 -13.94
CA ARG A 472 -5.59 -14.15 -14.74
C ARG A 472 -4.36 -14.90 -15.25
N ALA A 473 -3.42 -14.21 -15.90
CA ALA A 473 -2.22 -14.83 -16.44
C ALA A 473 -1.42 -15.58 -15.35
N LEU A 474 -1.34 -15.01 -14.14
CA LEU A 474 -0.72 -15.68 -13.00
C LEU A 474 -1.48 -16.93 -12.56
N LEU A 475 -2.79 -16.81 -12.32
CA LEU A 475 -3.59 -17.89 -11.76
C LEU A 475 -3.82 -19.03 -12.75
N GLU A 476 -3.99 -18.74 -14.05
CA GLU A 476 -4.05 -19.76 -15.10
C GLU A 476 -2.76 -20.60 -15.09
N ARG A 477 -1.59 -19.96 -14.96
CA ARG A 477 -0.32 -20.69 -14.87
C ARG A 477 -0.22 -21.54 -13.60
N VAL A 478 -0.66 -21.04 -12.45
CA VAL A 478 -0.70 -21.84 -11.21
C VAL A 478 -1.66 -23.03 -11.34
N SER A 479 -2.77 -22.89 -12.06
CA SER A 479 -3.73 -23.98 -12.25
C SER A 479 -3.16 -25.17 -13.03
N GLU A 480 -2.11 -24.94 -13.82
CA GLU A 480 -1.39 -25.95 -14.59
C GLU A 480 -0.35 -26.73 -13.77
N PHE A 481 -0.04 -26.31 -12.54
CA PHE A 481 0.95 -26.99 -11.70
C PHE A 481 0.47 -28.38 -11.31
N GLU A 482 1.36 -29.35 -11.41
CA GLU A 482 1.18 -30.74 -11.00
C GLU A 482 1.87 -30.99 -9.65
N PHE A 483 1.59 -32.14 -9.03
CA PHE A 483 2.14 -32.46 -7.71
C PHE A 483 3.66 -32.31 -7.62
N ASP A 484 4.38 -32.74 -8.66
CA ASP A 484 5.85 -32.64 -8.70
C ASP A 484 6.34 -31.19 -8.69
N ASP A 485 5.58 -30.24 -9.25
CA ASP A 485 5.91 -28.81 -9.19
C ASP A 485 5.83 -28.29 -7.75
N TYR A 486 4.79 -28.68 -7.01
CA TYR A 486 4.64 -28.33 -5.59
C TYR A 486 5.75 -28.94 -4.74
N MET A 487 6.09 -30.21 -4.97
CA MET A 487 7.16 -30.88 -4.22
C MET A 487 8.53 -30.26 -4.48
N GLN A 488 8.87 -29.97 -5.74
CA GLN A 488 10.12 -29.28 -6.07
C GLN A 488 10.22 -27.90 -5.43
N MET A 489 9.09 -27.18 -5.30
CA MET A 489 9.05 -25.89 -4.62
C MET A 489 9.22 -26.01 -3.10
N ILE A 490 8.73 -27.09 -2.48
CA ILE A 490 8.96 -27.36 -1.05
C ILE A 490 10.41 -27.74 -0.79
N GLU A 491 10.99 -28.63 -1.62
CA GLU A 491 12.38 -29.09 -1.48
C GLU A 491 13.38 -27.96 -1.76
N GLY A 492 13.14 -27.12 -2.77
CA GLY A 492 14.02 -26.02 -3.13
C GLY A 492 14.10 -24.88 -2.10
N VAL A 493 13.14 -24.78 -1.17
CA VAL A 493 13.21 -23.83 -0.05
C VAL A 493 14.30 -24.22 0.95
N TYR A 494 14.65 -25.51 1.07
CA TYR A 494 15.69 -25.99 1.98
C TYR A 494 17.12 -25.83 1.42
N ASP A 495 17.29 -25.71 0.10
CA ASP A 495 18.60 -25.53 -0.53
C ASP A 495 19.04 -24.05 -0.61
N ILE A 496 18.13 -23.09 -0.44
CA ILE A 496 18.44 -21.64 -0.50
C ILE A 496 19.05 -21.12 0.82
N GLU A 497 19.02 -21.89 1.90
CA GLU A 497 19.69 -21.52 3.18
C GLU A 497 21.20 -21.85 3.22
N GLU A 498 21.77 -22.47 2.16
CA GLU A 498 23.20 -22.83 2.08
C GLU A 498 24.03 -22.03 1.05
N GLU A 499 23.46 -21.05 0.33
CA GLU A 499 24.18 -20.09 -0.54
C GLU A 499 24.08 -18.64 -0.01
#